data_AF-A0A699U5N4-F1
#
_entry.id   AF-A0A699U5N4-F1
#
_cell.length_a   1.000
_cell.length_b   1.000
_cell.length_c   1.000
_cell.angle_alpha   90.00
_cell.angle_beta   90.00
_cell.angle_gamma   90.00
#
_symmetry.space_group_name_H-M   'P 1'
#
loop_
_entity.id
_entity.type
_entity.pdbx_description
1 polymer ?
#
loop_
_entity_poly.entity_id
_entity_poly.type
_entity_poly.pdbx_seq_one_letter_code
_entity_poly.pdbx_strand_id
1 'polypeptide(L)'
;ELNVLSAFPLVQEDGIEEDNKQILSKGEIKKLEIKLWNLKVKGNDVGSYTQCFQELALICTKFVSDENEKEKEKVDKYISVLPDIIHGNVMSVRPKTLDEAIELANDLMYQKLRTYAE
;
A
#
# COMPACT_ATOMS: atom_id res chain seq x y z
N GLU A 1 -13.55 27.51 -14.71
CA GLU A 1 -13.14 26.27 -15.40
C GLU A 1 -12.14 25.56 -14.50
N LEU A 2 -12.46 24.35 -14.05
CA LEU A 2 -11.66 23.63 -13.07
C LEU A 2 -10.44 23.02 -13.76
N ASN A 3 -9.28 23.44 -13.27
CA ASN A 3 -7.96 23.12 -13.78
C ASN A 3 -7.64 21.65 -13.45
N VAL A 4 -7.59 20.77 -14.46
CA VAL A 4 -7.32 19.32 -14.30
C VAL A 4 -5.91 19.02 -13.77
N LEU A 5 -5.11 20.07 -13.52
CA LEU A 5 -3.80 20.03 -12.88
C LEU A 5 -3.86 19.90 -11.35
N SER A 6 -5.04 19.95 -10.70
CA SER A 6 -5.13 19.94 -9.23
C SER A 6 -5.30 18.55 -8.58
N ALA A 7 -5.21 17.44 -9.32
CA ALA A 7 -5.60 16.13 -8.80
C ALA A 7 -4.51 15.03 -8.85
N PHE A 8 -3.23 15.38 -9.04
CA PHE A 8 -2.15 14.40 -8.91
C PHE A 8 -1.14 14.86 -7.85
N PRO A 9 -0.91 14.11 -6.76
CA PRO A 9 0.07 14.49 -5.76
C PRO A 9 1.46 14.49 -6.39
N LEU A 10 2.14 15.64 -6.34
CA LEU A 10 3.57 15.75 -6.58
C LEU A 10 4.29 15.01 -5.44
N VAL A 11 4.71 13.77 -5.70
CA VAL A 11 5.64 13.07 -4.82
C VAL A 11 7.02 13.70 -5.00
N GLN A 12 7.37 14.54 -4.02
CA GLN A 12 8.71 15.03 -3.74
C GLN A 12 9.63 13.82 -3.50
N GLU A 13 10.71 13.69 -4.27
CA GLU A 13 11.72 12.66 -4.04
C GLU A 13 12.74 13.14 -3.00
N ASP A 14 12.63 12.62 -1.78
CA ASP A 14 13.69 12.63 -0.78
C ASP A 14 13.90 11.19 -0.28
N GLY A 15 15.15 10.73 -0.30
CA GLY A 15 15.58 9.47 0.33
C GLY A 15 15.76 8.31 -0.64
N ILE A 16 16.98 8.15 -1.13
CA ILE A 16 17.46 6.95 -1.82
C ILE A 16 17.68 5.84 -0.77
N GLU A 17 17.32 4.61 -1.13
CA GLU A 17 17.70 3.32 -0.53
C GLU A 17 16.62 2.55 0.25
N GLU A 18 15.59 2.11 -0.47
CA GLU A 18 14.98 0.77 -0.39
C GLU A 18 14.19 0.59 -1.72
N ASP A 19 13.69 -0.59 -2.08
CA ASP A 19 12.70 -0.74 -3.18
C ASP A 19 13.15 -0.85 -4.66
N ASN A 20 14.17 -1.66 -4.96
CA ASN A 20 14.43 -2.10 -6.36
C ASN A 20 13.19 -2.72 -7.07
N LYS A 21 12.15 -3.16 -6.33
CA LYS A 21 10.85 -3.62 -6.86
C LYS A 21 9.89 -2.47 -7.21
N GLN A 22 9.92 -1.35 -6.45
CA GLN A 22 9.04 -0.19 -6.66
C GLN A 22 9.51 0.70 -7.82
N ILE A 23 10.82 0.71 -8.10
CA ILE A 23 11.38 1.39 -9.28
C ILE A 23 10.91 0.69 -10.58
N LEU A 24 10.81 -0.64 -10.57
CA LEU A 24 10.40 -1.43 -11.73
C LEU A 24 8.94 -1.12 -12.13
N SER A 25 8.02 -1.10 -11.17
CA SER A 25 6.60 -0.81 -11.41
C SER A 25 6.36 0.65 -11.82
N LYS A 26 7.09 1.61 -11.23
CA LYS A 26 7.03 3.03 -11.62
C LYS A 26 7.47 3.26 -13.08
N GLY A 27 8.45 2.48 -13.55
CA GLY A 27 8.90 2.50 -14.95
C GLY A 27 7.85 1.97 -15.94
N GLU A 28 7.16 0.88 -15.58
CA GLU A 28 6.10 0.31 -16.40
C GLU A 28 4.86 1.22 -16.49
N ILE A 29 4.48 1.87 -15.37
CA ILE A 29 3.38 2.85 -15.34
C ILE A 29 3.68 4.04 -16.26
N LYS A 30 4.88 4.65 -16.16
CA LYS A 30 5.30 5.76 -17.04
C LYS A 30 5.28 5.38 -18.52
N LYS A 31 5.69 4.15 -18.86
CA LYS A 31 5.67 3.65 -20.25
C LYS A 31 4.24 3.55 -20.79
N LEU A 32 3.29 3.09 -19.97
CA LEU A 32 1.88 3.01 -20.35
C LEU A 32 1.23 4.40 -20.44
N GLU A 33 1.61 5.33 -19.56
CA GLU A 33 1.15 6.73 -19.62
C GLU A 33 1.54 7.41 -20.94
N ILE A 34 2.77 7.21 -21.40
CA ILE A 34 3.25 7.72 -22.70
C ILE A 34 2.46 7.08 -23.86
N LYS A 35 2.22 5.76 -23.82
CA LYS A 35 1.39 5.08 -24.83
C LYS A 35 -0.03 5.65 -24.86
N LEU A 36 -0.63 5.88 -23.70
CA LEU A 36 -1.98 6.43 -23.57
C LEU A 36 -2.05 7.84 -24.17
N TRP A 37 -1.04 8.68 -23.90
CA TRP A 37 -0.93 10.02 -24.46
C TRP A 37 -0.80 9.99 -25.99
N ASN A 38 0.05 9.11 -26.53
CA ASN A 38 0.21 8.92 -27.98
C ASN A 38 -1.07 8.44 -28.67
N LEU A 39 -1.83 7.54 -28.02
CA LEU A 39 -3.11 7.05 -28.53
C LEU A 39 -4.19 8.14 -28.49
N LYS A 40 -4.23 8.94 -27.42
CA LYS A 40 -5.12 10.10 -27.31
C LYS A 40 -4.85 11.12 -28.41
N VAL A 41 -3.58 11.37 -28.73
CA VAL A 41 -3.17 12.24 -29.85
C VAL A 41 -3.62 11.67 -31.20
N LYS A 42 -3.64 10.35 -31.37
CA LYS A 42 -4.06 9.68 -32.62
C LYS A 42 -5.58 9.51 -32.77
N GLY A 43 -6.38 9.61 -31.72
CA GLY A 43 -7.84 9.79 -31.74
C GLY A 43 -8.71 8.70 -32.40
N ASN A 44 -8.13 7.68 -33.04
CA ASN A 44 -8.87 6.85 -34.01
C ASN A 44 -9.03 5.37 -33.61
N ASP A 45 -8.48 4.92 -32.48
CA ASP A 45 -8.51 3.51 -32.09
C ASP A 45 -8.92 3.31 -30.62
N VAL A 46 -10.22 3.07 -30.44
CA VAL A 46 -10.86 2.78 -29.14
C VAL A 46 -10.36 1.45 -28.56
N GLY A 47 -9.98 0.48 -29.42
CA GLY A 47 -9.49 -0.83 -29.00
C GLY A 47 -8.15 -0.73 -28.29
N SER A 48 -7.18 -0.04 -28.90
CA SER A 48 -5.87 0.22 -28.28
C SER A 48 -5.96 1.01 -26.97
N TYR A 49 -6.89 1.97 -26.89
CA TYR A 49 -7.13 2.73 -25.65
C TYR A 49 -7.64 1.82 -24.52
N THR A 50 -8.63 0.99 -24.82
CA THR A 50 -9.22 0.05 -23.86
C THR A 50 -8.17 -0.95 -23.35
N GLN A 51 -7.33 -1.47 -24.25
CA GLN A 51 -6.24 -2.37 -23.87
C GLN A 51 -5.21 -1.68 -22.96
N CYS A 52 -4.77 -0.46 -23.29
CA CYS A 52 -3.83 0.29 -22.44
C CYS A 52 -4.42 0.56 -21.05
N PHE A 53 -5.72 0.85 -20.97
CA PHE A 53 -6.39 1.06 -19.69
C PHE A 53 -6.45 -0.23 -18.86
N GLN A 54 -6.73 -1.37 -19.48
CA GLN A 54 -6.70 -2.68 -18.81
C GLN A 54 -5.29 -3.04 -18.31
N GLU A 55 -4.24 -2.79 -19.11
CA GLU A 55 -2.84 -3.00 -18.71
C GLU A 55 -2.48 -2.12 -17.49
N LEU A 56 -2.88 -0.86 -17.48
CA LEU A 56 -2.69 0.04 -16.34
C LEU A 56 -3.41 -0.48 -15.09
N ALA A 57 -4.69 -0.81 -15.21
CA ALA A 57 -5.49 -1.33 -14.09
C ALA A 57 -4.88 -2.61 -13.49
N LEU A 58 -4.33 -3.48 -14.34
CA LEU A 58 -3.65 -4.70 -13.90
C LEU A 58 -2.37 -4.41 -13.11
N ILE A 59 -1.55 -3.47 -13.58
CA ILE A 59 -0.31 -3.07 -12.86
C ILE A 59 -0.66 -2.40 -11.53
N CYS A 60 -1.66 -1.52 -11.50
CA CYS A 60 -2.15 -0.92 -10.25
C CYS A 60 -2.63 -1.99 -9.26
N THR A 61 -3.37 -3.00 -9.74
CA THR A 61 -3.86 -4.10 -8.88
C THR A 61 -2.72 -4.93 -8.31
N LYS A 62 -1.69 -5.23 -9.11
CA LYS A 62 -0.49 -5.95 -8.65
C LYS A 62 0.28 -5.15 -7.61
N PHE A 63 0.41 -3.83 -7.82
CA PHE A 63 1.07 -2.93 -6.89
C PHE A 63 0.36 -2.90 -5.52
N VAL A 64 -0.96 -2.72 -5.52
CA VAL A 64 -1.77 -2.75 -4.29
C VAL A 64 -1.69 -4.12 -3.59
N SER A 65 -1.60 -5.21 -4.36
CA SER A 65 -1.44 -6.56 -3.78
C SER A 65 -0.07 -6.75 -3.13
N ASP A 66 1.00 -6.28 -3.77
CA ASP A 66 2.36 -6.30 -3.24
C ASP A 66 2.47 -5.44 -1.95
N GLU A 67 1.83 -4.28 -1.91
CA GLU A 67 1.79 -3.42 -0.71
C GLU A 67 1.06 -4.10 0.44
N ASN A 68 -0.10 -4.71 0.19
CA ASN A 68 -0.84 -5.47 1.19
C ASN A 68 -0.04 -6.68 1.71
N GLU A 69 0.71 -7.37 0.84
CA GLU A 69 1.58 -8.47 1.26
C GLU A 69 2.74 -7.99 2.13
N LYS A 70 3.39 -6.88 1.75
CA LYS A 70 4.44 -6.23 2.54
C LYS A 70 3.91 -5.74 3.90
N GLU A 71 2.69 -5.22 3.94
CA GLU A 71 2.04 -4.80 5.18
C GLU A 71 1.75 -5.98 6.10
N LYS A 72 1.25 -7.09 5.53
CA LYS A 72 1.04 -8.33 6.28
C LYS A 72 2.35 -8.88 6.85
N GLU A 73 3.45 -8.87 6.09
CA GLU A 73 4.77 -9.29 6.57
C GLU A 73 5.23 -8.45 7.78
N LYS A 74 5.01 -7.12 7.73
CA LYS A 74 5.31 -6.22 8.87
C LYS A 74 4.47 -6.56 10.09
N VAL A 75 3.18 -6.84 9.91
CA VAL A 75 2.27 -7.25 10.99
C VAL A 75 2.72 -8.57 11.61
N ASP A 76 3.02 -9.59 10.80
CA ASP A 76 3.47 -10.90 11.28
C ASP A 76 4.80 -10.78 12.06
N LYS A 77 5.74 -9.96 11.55
CA LYS A 77 7.00 -9.66 12.25
C LYS A 77 6.76 -8.94 13.57
N TYR A 78 5.84 -7.97 13.61
CA TYR A 78 5.48 -7.28 14.85
C TYR A 78 4.87 -8.23 15.87
N ILE A 79 3.92 -9.08 15.44
CA ILE A 79 3.30 -10.08 16.33
C ILE A 79 4.37 -11.04 16.88
N SER A 80 5.33 -11.47 16.04
CA SER A 80 6.39 -12.40 16.47
C SER A 80 7.32 -11.87 17.57
N VAL A 81 7.42 -10.54 17.75
CA VAL A 81 8.25 -9.92 18.80
C VAL A 81 7.45 -9.56 20.05
N LEU A 82 6.13 -9.78 20.07
CA LEU A 82 5.30 -9.48 21.22
C LEU A 82 5.54 -10.47 22.37
N PRO A 83 5.44 -10.01 23.64
CA PRO A 83 5.45 -10.90 24.79
C PRO A 83 4.31 -11.92 24.73
N ASP A 84 4.57 -13.18 25.09
CA ASP A 84 3.61 -14.30 25.06
C ASP A 84 2.26 -13.98 25.75
N ILE A 85 2.31 -13.12 26.77
CA ILE A 85 1.17 -12.67 27.57
C ILE A 85 0.11 -11.96 26.73
N ILE A 86 0.52 -11.17 25.73
CA ILE A 86 -0.39 -10.43 24.83
C ILE A 86 -0.41 -11.01 23.43
N HIS A 87 0.59 -11.81 23.07
CA HIS A 87 0.71 -12.46 21.77
C HIS A 87 -0.56 -13.25 21.40
N GLY A 88 -1.07 -14.10 22.31
CA GLY A 88 -2.27 -14.89 22.06
C GLY A 88 -3.52 -14.06 21.78
N ASN A 89 -3.65 -12.91 22.46
CA ASN A 89 -4.79 -12.02 22.30
C ASN A 89 -4.70 -11.22 20.99
N VAL A 90 -3.51 -10.70 20.66
CA VAL A 90 -3.28 -9.99 19.38
C VAL A 90 -3.49 -10.93 18.19
N MET A 91 -2.96 -12.16 18.28
CA MET A 91 -3.14 -13.18 17.24
C MET A 91 -4.62 -13.55 17.05
N SER A 92 -5.43 -13.54 18.11
CA SER A 92 -6.87 -13.82 18.01
C SER A 92 -7.63 -12.74 17.24
N VAL A 93 -7.20 -11.49 17.31
CA VAL A 93 -7.84 -10.36 16.61
C VAL A 93 -7.42 -10.29 15.15
N ARG A 94 -6.25 -10.85 14.79
CA ARG A 94 -5.72 -10.90 13.42
C ARG A 94 -5.72 -9.52 12.74
N PRO A 95 -4.94 -8.56 13.28
CA PRO A 95 -4.89 -7.21 12.73
C PRO A 95 -4.46 -7.23 11.25
N LYS A 96 -5.04 -6.32 10.46
CA LYS A 96 -4.74 -6.21 9.02
C LYS A 96 -3.61 -5.23 8.75
N THR A 97 -3.47 -4.23 9.60
CA THR A 97 -2.45 -3.18 9.50
C THR A 97 -1.54 -3.19 10.73
N LEU A 98 -0.35 -2.61 10.58
CA LEU A 98 0.60 -2.52 11.68
C LEU A 98 0.08 -1.61 12.81
N ASP A 99 -0.58 -0.51 12.45
CA ASP A 99 -1.14 0.43 13.42
C ASP A 99 -2.22 -0.21 14.29
N GLU A 100 -3.12 -1.03 13.68
CA GLU A 100 -4.11 -1.82 14.42
C GLU A 100 -3.43 -2.78 15.42
N ALA A 101 -2.33 -3.43 15.01
CA ALA A 101 -1.60 -4.34 15.88
C ALA A 101 -0.96 -3.59 17.07
N ILE A 102 -0.42 -2.39 16.84
CA ILE A 102 0.19 -1.54 17.87
C ILE A 102 -0.85 -1.01 18.85
N GLU A 103 -1.97 -0.50 18.35
CA GLU A 103 -3.07 -0.01 19.19
C GLU A 103 -3.61 -1.12 20.09
N LEU A 104 -3.85 -2.30 19.52
CA LEU A 104 -4.32 -3.46 20.26
C LEU A 104 -3.33 -3.93 21.34
N ALA A 105 -2.04 -3.96 21.02
CA ALA A 105 -1.01 -4.32 22.00
C ALA A 105 -0.96 -3.33 23.17
N ASN A 106 -1.08 -2.03 22.89
CA ASN A 106 -1.12 -0.97 23.91
C ASN A 106 -2.37 -1.08 24.79
N ASP A 107 -3.55 -1.29 24.20
CA ASP A 107 -4.80 -1.45 24.94
C ASP A 107 -4.76 -2.65 25.88
N LEU A 108 -4.26 -3.79 25.40
CA LEU A 108 -4.08 -5.00 26.22
C LEU A 108 -3.11 -4.77 27.39
N MET A 109 -2.02 -4.03 27.14
CA MET A 109 -1.06 -3.68 28.18
C MET A 109 -1.68 -2.74 29.22
N TYR A 110 -2.44 -1.75 28.78
CA TYR A 110 -3.11 -0.78 29.64
C TYR A 110 -4.22 -1.42 30.48
N GLN A 111 -5.00 -2.34 29.93
CA GLN A 111 -6.00 -3.11 30.68
C GLN A 111 -5.36 -3.93 31.80
N LYS A 112 -4.21 -4.59 31.54
CA LYS A 112 -3.48 -5.35 32.56
C LYS A 112 -2.96 -4.46 33.68
N LEU A 113 -2.50 -3.24 33.39
CA LEU A 113 -2.08 -2.28 34.41
C LEU A 113 -3.25 -1.82 35.29
N ARG A 114 -4.43 -1.59 34.70
CA ARG A 114 -5.63 -1.17 35.44
C ARG A 114 -6.08 -2.22 36.46
N THR A 115 -5.95 -3.51 36.13
CA THR A 115 -6.28 -4.61 37.07
C THR A 115 -5.32 -4.73 38.27
N TYR A 116 -4.17 -4.06 38.28
CA TYR A 116 -3.24 -4.03 39.43
C TYR A 116 -3.45 -2.81 40.33
N ALA A 117 -4.28 -1.85 39.93
CA ALA A 117 -4.52 -0.61 40.66
C ALA A 117 -5.82 -0.62 41.49
N GLU A 118 -6.55 -1.74 41.51
CA GLU A 118 -7.72 -2.02 42.38
C GLU A 118 -7.31 -2.94 43.53
#